data_AF-A0A3L7BJ45-F1
#
_entry.id   AF-A0A3L7BJ45-F1
#
_cell.length_a   1.000
_cell.length_b   1.000
_cell.length_c   1.000
_cell.angle_alpha   90.00
_cell.angle_beta   90.00
_cell.angle_gamma   90.00
#
_symmetry.space_group_name_H-M   'P 1'
#
loop_
_entity.id
_entity.type
_entity.pdbx_description
1 polymer ?
#
loop_
_entity_poly.entity_id
_entity_poly.type
_entity_poly.pdbx_seq_one_letter_code
_entity_poly.pdbx_strand_id
1 'polypeptide(L)'
;MRRPVWVTVGCVLLMVIGGALFWLPMRTQSALEDWETELRATGVPARGIIYDRVAKRGGTSTTMHLRYDVAGRTYEQEIGCVEVCLPVGDEVSIWVNRADPSDFVTDFDELSGHRGRIQGVLGAAGFVVLVAGILLTLSRIPFRKWFPARVRPRRSGAPSRDGRAFTSRSKHKRVGRH
;
A
#
# COMPACT_ATOMS: atom_id res chain seq x y z
N MET A 1 21.35 22.97 18.44
CA MET A 1 19.99 22.69 17.93
C MET A 1 19.42 21.50 18.68
N ARG A 2 18.58 21.74 19.71
CA ARG A 2 17.83 20.66 20.36
C ARG A 2 16.75 20.22 19.38
N ARG A 3 16.87 19.02 18.80
CA ARG A 3 15.74 18.40 18.10
C ARG A 3 14.63 18.22 19.14
N PRO A 4 13.42 18.77 18.95
CA PRO A 4 12.38 18.61 19.93
C PRO A 4 12.05 17.12 20.02
N VAL A 5 12.26 16.52 21.20
CA VAL A 5 12.02 15.09 21.49
C VAL A 5 10.64 14.65 20.99
N TRP A 6 9.66 15.56 21.06
CA TRP A 6 8.31 15.46 20.51
C TRP A 6 8.24 15.06 19.03
N VAL A 7 9.15 15.52 18.19
CA VAL A 7 9.17 15.20 16.76
C VAL A 7 9.65 13.78 16.51
N THR A 8 10.61 13.30 17.31
CA THR A 8 11.11 11.91 17.23
C THR A 8 10.06 10.94 17.77
N VAL A 9 9.41 11.29 18.88
CA VAL A 9 8.28 10.53 19.42
C VAL A 9 7.14 10.46 18.39
N GLY A 10 6.77 11.58 17.76
CA GLY A 10 5.74 11.60 16.71
C GLY A 10 6.06 10.71 15.50
N CYS A 11 7.32 10.65 15.07
CA CYS A 11 7.76 9.74 14.00
C CYS A 11 7.62 8.26 14.38
N VAL A 12 8.06 7.90 15.58
CA VAL A 12 7.94 6.51 16.07
C VAL A 12 6.47 6.14 16.18
N LEU A 13 5.64 7.04 16.71
CA LEU A 13 4.20 6.83 16.81
C LEU A 13 3.54 6.64 15.44
N LEU A 14 3.94 7.41 14.42
CA LEU A 14 3.46 7.21 13.04
C LEU A 14 3.87 5.87 12.46
N MET A 15 5.09 5.39 12.73
CA MET A 15 5.56 4.08 12.29
C MET A 15 4.81 2.93 12.99
N VAL A 16 4.57 3.05 14.30
CA VAL A 16 3.81 2.05 15.06
C VAL A 16 2.34 2.05 14.64
N ILE A 17 1.71 3.23 14.52
CA ILE A 17 0.32 3.34 14.04
C ILE A 17 0.21 2.83 12.60
N GLY A 18 1.10 3.26 11.70
CA GLY A 18 1.10 2.80 10.31
C GLY A 18 1.33 1.29 10.22
N GLY A 19 2.25 0.74 11.02
CA GLY A 19 2.50 -0.69 11.10
C GLY A 19 1.29 -1.47 11.62
N ALA A 20 0.65 -1.00 12.69
CA ALA A 20 -0.55 -1.62 13.24
C ALA A 20 -1.75 -1.55 12.27
N LEU A 21 -1.96 -0.40 11.62
CA LEU A 21 -3.01 -0.21 10.61
C LEU A 21 -2.76 -1.04 9.36
N PHE A 22 -1.50 -1.30 8.99
CA PHE A 22 -1.15 -2.19 7.88
C PHE A 22 -1.23 -3.68 8.27
N TRP A 23 -0.94 -4.02 9.52
CA TRP A 23 -1.02 -5.38 10.06
C TRP A 23 -2.46 -5.88 10.22
N LEU A 24 -3.39 -4.99 10.61
CA LEU A 24 -4.81 -5.31 10.75
C LEU A 24 -5.40 -5.98 9.49
N PRO A 25 -5.24 -5.42 8.27
CA PRO A 25 -5.66 -6.05 7.02
C PRO A 25 -5.14 -7.46 6.80
N MET A 26 -3.86 -7.73 7.11
CA MET A 26 -3.29 -9.08 6.93
C MET A 26 -3.92 -10.10 7.87
N ARG A 27 -4.20 -9.72 9.13
CA ARG A 27 -4.90 -10.60 10.08
C ARG A 27 -6.38 -10.78 9.73
N THR A 28 -7.01 -9.77 9.13
CA THR A 28 -8.39 -9.93 8.66
C THR A 28 -8.46 -10.80 7.42
N GLN A 29 -7.46 -10.77 6.51
CA GLN A 29 -7.40 -11.69 5.37
C GLN A 29 -7.34 -13.14 5.81
N SER A 30 -6.47 -13.50 6.76
CA SER A 30 -6.43 -14.88 7.29
C SER A 30 -7.76 -15.30 7.92
N ALA A 31 -8.45 -14.36 8.59
CA ALA A 31 -9.76 -14.65 9.17
C ALA A 31 -10.87 -14.80 8.11
N LEU A 32 -10.73 -14.16 6.94
CA LEU A 32 -11.64 -14.35 5.82
C LEU A 32 -11.40 -15.71 5.14
N GLU A 33 -10.15 -16.12 4.96
CA GLU A 33 -9.80 -17.44 4.43
C GLU A 33 -10.29 -18.58 5.35
N ASP A 34 -10.11 -18.42 6.67
CA ASP A 34 -10.64 -19.35 7.68
C ASP A 34 -12.17 -19.41 7.60
N TRP A 35 -12.82 -18.25 7.48
CA TRP A 35 -14.28 -18.15 7.36
C TRP A 35 -14.81 -18.76 6.07
N GLU A 36 -14.11 -18.55 4.95
CA GLU A 36 -14.43 -19.15 3.66
C GLU A 36 -14.42 -20.68 3.75
N THR A 37 -13.36 -21.22 4.35
CA THR A 37 -13.20 -22.66 4.59
C THR A 37 -14.32 -23.20 5.46
N GLU A 38 -14.67 -22.47 6.54
CA GLU A 38 -15.77 -22.85 7.42
C GLU A 38 -17.14 -22.77 6.71
N LEU A 39 -17.36 -21.77 5.86
CA LEU A 39 -18.59 -21.62 5.08
C LEU A 39 -18.76 -22.76 4.08
N ARG A 40 -17.67 -23.20 3.44
CA ARG A 40 -17.73 -24.35 2.53
C ARG A 40 -18.03 -25.64 3.27
N ALA A 41 -17.50 -25.80 4.48
CA ALA A 41 -17.72 -26.99 5.28
C ALA A 41 -19.14 -27.04 5.89
N THR A 42 -19.68 -25.91 6.33
CA THR A 42 -20.89 -25.86 7.18
C THR A 42 -22.07 -25.12 6.56
N GLY A 43 -21.83 -24.33 5.52
CA GLY A 43 -22.82 -23.52 4.82
C GLY A 43 -23.83 -24.36 4.06
N VAL A 44 -24.97 -23.73 3.75
CA VAL A 44 -26.02 -24.36 2.95
C VAL A 44 -25.63 -24.23 1.48
N PRO A 45 -25.43 -25.34 0.75
CA PRO A 45 -25.16 -25.28 -0.67
C PRO A 45 -26.40 -24.75 -1.39
N ALA A 46 -26.20 -23.73 -2.21
CA ALA A 46 -27.23 -23.14 -3.06
C ALA A 46 -26.64 -22.85 -4.45
N ARG A 47 -27.53 -22.50 -5.38
CA ARG A 47 -27.13 -22.09 -6.71
C ARG A 47 -27.65 -20.68 -6.96
N GLY A 48 -26.76 -19.83 -7.46
CA GLY A 48 -27.10 -18.50 -7.90
C GLY A 48 -26.96 -18.35 -9.39
N ILE A 49 -27.71 -17.41 -9.96
CA ILE A 49 -27.65 -17.04 -11.37
C ILE A 49 -27.17 -15.61 -11.46
N ILE A 50 -26.21 -15.35 -12.34
CA ILE A 50 -25.81 -13.98 -12.66
C ILE A 50 -26.92 -13.34 -13.48
N TYR A 51 -27.66 -12.39 -12.91
CA TYR A 51 -28.80 -11.78 -13.59
C TYR A 51 -28.48 -10.41 -14.20
N ASP A 52 -27.42 -9.74 -13.73
CA ASP A 52 -26.98 -8.47 -14.27
C ASP A 52 -25.45 -8.30 -14.15
N ARG A 53 -24.90 -7.44 -15.01
CA ARG A 53 -23.49 -7.05 -14.98
C ARG A 53 -23.35 -5.58 -15.34
N VAL A 54 -22.85 -4.80 -14.39
CA VAL A 54 -22.72 -3.35 -14.51
C VAL A 54 -21.24 -2.99 -14.57
N ALA A 55 -20.82 -2.35 -15.67
CA ALA A 55 -19.52 -1.72 -15.74
C ALA A 55 -19.63 -0.27 -15.26
N LYS A 56 -18.76 0.16 -14.33
CA LYS A 56 -18.70 1.57 -13.95
C LYS A 56 -18.28 2.44 -15.13
N ARG A 57 -18.82 3.66 -15.16
CA ARG A 57 -18.48 4.69 -16.15
C ARG A 57 -16.97 4.95 -16.13
N GLY A 58 -16.28 4.58 -17.20
CA GLY A 58 -14.81 4.62 -17.31
C GLY A 58 -14.14 3.24 -17.41
N GLY A 59 -14.88 2.13 -17.31
CA GLY A 59 -14.40 0.78 -17.59
C GLY A 59 -13.42 0.19 -16.56
N THR A 60 -13.19 0.87 -15.44
CA THR A 60 -12.18 0.49 -14.44
C THR A 60 -12.66 -0.51 -13.40
N SER A 61 -13.97 -0.75 -13.28
CA SER A 61 -14.50 -1.80 -12.42
C SER A 61 -15.82 -2.34 -12.98
N THR A 62 -15.94 -3.65 -13.03
CA THR A 62 -17.18 -4.34 -13.39
C THR A 62 -17.70 -5.05 -12.15
N THR A 63 -19.01 -5.02 -11.95
CA THR A 63 -19.70 -5.72 -10.87
C THR A 63 -20.74 -6.63 -11.50
N MET A 64 -20.82 -7.87 -11.04
CA MET A 64 -21.86 -8.81 -11.42
C MET A 64 -22.85 -8.97 -10.27
N HIS A 65 -24.11 -9.15 -10.60
CA HIS A 65 -25.17 -9.31 -9.62
C HIS A 65 -25.68 -10.75 -9.64
N LEU A 66 -25.58 -11.40 -8.50
CA LEU A 66 -25.99 -12.77 -8.28
C LEU A 66 -27.37 -12.79 -7.64
N ARG A 67 -28.28 -13.63 -8.16
CA ARG A 67 -29.58 -13.92 -7.56
C ARG A 67 -29.65 -15.40 -7.18
N TYR A 68 -30.08 -15.73 -5.98
CA TYR A 68 -30.17 -17.12 -5.51
C TYR A 68 -31.34 -17.31 -4.56
N ASP A 69 -31.83 -18.54 -4.45
CA ASP A 69 -32.92 -18.92 -3.56
C ASP A 69 -32.43 -19.78 -2.40
N VAL A 70 -32.72 -19.36 -1.17
CA VAL A 70 -32.42 -20.11 0.05
C VAL A 70 -33.65 -20.09 0.95
N ALA A 71 -34.05 -21.27 1.44
CA ALA A 71 -35.21 -21.44 2.31
C ALA A 71 -36.51 -20.80 1.75
N GLY A 72 -36.70 -20.86 0.43
CA GLY A 72 -37.88 -20.32 -0.26
C GLY A 72 -37.90 -18.78 -0.37
N ARG A 73 -36.77 -18.11 -0.13
CA ARG A 73 -36.61 -16.67 -0.33
C ARG A 73 -35.51 -16.40 -1.35
N THR A 74 -35.79 -15.46 -2.24
CA THR A 74 -34.84 -14.95 -3.21
C THR A 74 -34.00 -13.85 -2.61
N TYR A 75 -32.69 -13.95 -2.80
CA TYR A 75 -31.70 -12.98 -2.39
C TYR A 75 -30.94 -12.46 -3.61
N GLU A 76 -30.51 -11.21 -3.55
CA GLU A 76 -29.73 -10.55 -4.60
C GLU A 76 -28.51 -9.90 -3.99
N GLN A 77 -27.33 -10.15 -4.56
CA GLN A 77 -26.07 -9.63 -4.04
C GLN A 77 -25.10 -9.18 -5.14
N GLU A 78 -24.35 -8.13 -4.84
CA GLU A 78 -23.28 -7.59 -5.70
C GLU A 78 -21.98 -8.36 -5.45
N ILE A 79 -21.33 -8.79 -6.53
CA ILE A 79 -20.01 -9.40 -6.54
C ILE A 79 -19.10 -8.57 -7.45
N GLY A 80 -17.92 -8.23 -6.95
CA GLY A 80 -16.92 -7.52 -7.76
C GLY A 80 -16.29 -8.47 -8.78
N CYS A 81 -16.12 -8.02 -10.02
CA CYS A 81 -15.30 -8.75 -10.98
C CYS A 81 -13.83 -8.37 -10.76
N VAL A 82 -13.14 -9.10 -9.87
CA VAL A 82 -11.70 -8.94 -9.64
C VAL A 82 -10.92 -9.92 -10.51
N GLU A 83 -11.12 -11.22 -10.29
CA GLU A 83 -10.45 -12.29 -11.04
C GLU A 83 -11.38 -12.98 -12.04
N VAL A 84 -12.62 -13.26 -11.63
CA VAL A 84 -13.63 -13.94 -12.43
C VAL A 84 -14.83 -13.03 -12.69
N CYS A 85 -15.28 -12.98 -13.95
CA CYS A 85 -16.45 -12.20 -14.33
C CYS A 85 -17.32 -13.00 -15.29
N LEU A 86 -18.33 -13.67 -14.74
CA LEU A 86 -19.21 -14.53 -15.51
C LEU A 86 -20.24 -13.70 -16.30
N PRO A 87 -20.66 -14.16 -17.49
CA PRO A 87 -21.75 -13.56 -18.24
C PRO A 87 -23.11 -13.72 -17.54
N VAL A 88 -24.06 -12.87 -17.92
CA VAL A 88 -25.44 -12.96 -17.45
C VAL A 88 -26.07 -14.26 -17.95
N GLY A 89 -26.76 -14.96 -17.05
CA GLY A 89 -27.37 -16.27 -17.29
C GLY A 89 -26.56 -17.44 -16.74
N ASP A 90 -25.29 -17.24 -16.38
CA ASP A 90 -24.46 -18.29 -15.82
C ASP A 90 -24.90 -18.67 -14.41
N GLU A 91 -24.83 -19.96 -14.13
CA GLU A 91 -25.13 -20.56 -12.83
C GLU A 91 -23.84 -20.75 -12.04
N VAL A 92 -23.87 -20.36 -10.77
CA VAL A 92 -22.72 -20.38 -9.86
C VAL A 92 -23.11 -21.18 -8.62
N SER A 93 -22.22 -22.07 -8.20
CA SER A 93 -22.39 -22.78 -6.92
C SER A 93 -21.95 -21.87 -5.78
N ILE A 94 -22.78 -21.75 -4.75
CA ILE A 94 -22.49 -20.94 -3.57
C ILE A 94 -22.73 -21.72 -2.28
N TRP A 95 -22.03 -21.35 -1.22
CA TRP A 95 -22.28 -21.82 0.14
C TRP A 95 -22.71 -20.64 0.99
N VAL A 96 -23.94 -20.70 1.49
CA VAL A 96 -24.59 -19.59 2.18
C VAL A 96 -24.57 -19.84 3.69
N ASN A 97 -24.25 -18.81 4.47
CA ASN A 97 -24.34 -18.86 5.92
C ASN A 97 -25.82 -19.00 6.35
N ARG A 98 -26.12 -20.04 7.14
CA ARG A 98 -27.49 -20.29 7.63
C ARG A 98 -28.00 -19.17 8.54
N ALA A 99 -27.11 -18.52 9.29
CA ALA A 99 -27.46 -17.45 10.21
C ALA A 99 -27.64 -16.10 9.50
N ASP A 100 -26.95 -15.89 8.38
CA ASP A 100 -27.01 -14.66 7.59
C ASP A 100 -26.98 -15.00 6.08
N PRO A 101 -28.15 -15.09 5.43
CA PRO A 101 -28.22 -15.45 4.01
C PRO A 101 -27.55 -14.47 3.06
N SER A 102 -27.15 -13.28 3.53
CA SER A 102 -26.42 -12.29 2.74
C SER A 102 -24.90 -12.56 2.70
N ASP A 103 -24.43 -13.47 3.54
CA ASP A 103 -23.03 -13.91 3.69
C ASP A 103 -22.85 -15.26 3.01
N PHE A 104 -22.07 -15.29 1.93
CA PHE A 104 -21.84 -16.48 1.12
C PHE A 104 -20.46 -16.44 0.47
N VAL A 105 -20.01 -17.61 0.05
CA VAL A 105 -18.83 -17.81 -0.79
C VAL A 105 -19.23 -18.51 -2.09
N THR A 106 -18.63 -18.12 -3.20
CA THR A 106 -18.75 -18.82 -4.50
C THR A 106 -17.79 -20.00 -4.62
N ASP A 107 -17.91 -20.76 -5.70
CA ASP A 107 -16.98 -21.83 -6.07
C ASP A 107 -15.60 -21.33 -6.52
N PHE A 108 -15.50 -20.06 -6.93
CA PHE A 108 -14.25 -19.38 -7.29
C PHE A 108 -13.71 -18.49 -6.15
N ASP A 109 -13.95 -18.86 -4.89
CA ASP A 109 -13.36 -18.24 -3.69
C ASP A 109 -13.75 -16.76 -3.45
N GLU A 110 -14.82 -16.28 -4.10
CA GLU A 110 -15.26 -14.89 -3.92
C GLU A 110 -16.32 -14.80 -2.81
N LEU A 111 -16.03 -13.98 -1.81
CA LEU A 111 -16.93 -13.68 -0.70
C LEU A 111 -17.91 -12.58 -1.06
N SER A 112 -19.11 -12.63 -0.48
CA SER A 112 -20.11 -11.58 -0.68
C SER A 112 -19.58 -10.20 -0.26
N GLY A 113 -19.85 -9.19 -1.10
CA GLY A 113 -19.15 -7.91 -1.11
C GLY A 113 -19.25 -7.04 0.15
N HIS A 114 -19.99 -7.45 1.19
CA HIS A 114 -20.10 -6.70 2.44
C HIS A 114 -18.90 -6.88 3.38
N ARG A 115 -18.25 -8.05 3.40
CA ARG A 115 -17.08 -8.30 4.28
C ARG A 115 -15.75 -7.85 3.68
N GLY A 116 -15.58 -7.93 2.36
CA GLY A 116 -14.31 -7.57 1.68
C GLY A 116 -14.07 -6.07 1.46
N ARG A 117 -15.13 -5.27 1.19
CA ARG A 117 -14.99 -3.86 0.77
C ARG A 117 -14.43 -2.94 1.86
N ILE A 118 -14.91 -3.07 3.09
CA ILE A 118 -14.50 -2.22 4.21
C ILE A 118 -13.02 -2.46 4.54
N GLN A 119 -12.56 -3.70 4.41
CA GLN A 119 -11.20 -4.10 4.73
C GLN A 119 -10.18 -3.62 3.68
N GLY A 120 -10.52 -3.69 2.39
CA GLY A 120 -9.67 -3.15 1.32
C GLY A 120 -9.40 -1.65 1.46
N VAL A 121 -10.42 -0.87 1.85
CA VAL A 121 -10.29 0.57 2.10
C VAL A 121 -9.39 0.86 3.31
N LEU A 122 -9.58 0.12 4.41
CA LEU A 122 -8.76 0.24 5.62
C LEU A 122 -7.29 -0.11 5.36
N GLY A 123 -7.03 -1.18 4.59
CA GLY A 123 -5.67 -1.59 4.24
C GLY A 123 -4.94 -0.60 3.34
N ALA A 124 -5.63 -0.06 2.33
CA ALA A 124 -5.06 0.99 1.48
C ALA A 124 -4.74 2.25 2.29
N ALA A 125 -5.64 2.68 3.19
CA ALA A 125 -5.40 3.82 4.07
C ALA A 125 -4.21 3.58 5.02
N GLY A 126 -4.12 2.41 5.65
CA GLY A 126 -3.01 2.02 6.52
C GLY A 126 -1.66 2.01 5.79
N PHE A 127 -1.63 1.48 4.56
CA PHE A 127 -0.43 1.47 3.73
C PHE A 127 0.05 2.89 3.36
N VAL A 128 -0.87 3.78 2.96
CA VAL A 128 -0.54 5.18 2.64
C VAL A 128 0.08 5.88 3.85
N VAL A 129 -0.50 5.68 5.05
CA VAL A 129 0.04 6.25 6.30
C VAL A 129 1.43 5.69 6.61
N LEU A 130 1.64 4.39 6.45
CA LEU A 130 2.94 3.74 6.65
C LEU A 130 4.01 4.33 5.71
N VAL A 131 3.73 4.40 4.40
CA VAL A 131 4.66 4.94 3.40
C VAL A 131 5.01 6.40 3.70
N ALA A 132 4.01 7.23 4.03
CA ALA A 132 4.23 8.61 4.43
C ALA A 132 5.12 8.70 5.69
N GLY A 133 4.87 7.86 6.70
CA GLY A 133 5.70 7.76 7.90
C GLY A 133 7.15 7.40 7.60
N ILE A 134 7.39 6.41 6.73
CA ILE A 134 8.72 5.98 6.31
C ILE A 134 9.45 7.13 5.59
N LEU A 135 8.82 7.77 4.60
CA LEU A 135 9.43 8.87 3.84
C LEU A 135 9.75 10.09 4.73
N LEU A 136 8.86 10.43 5.66
CA LEU A 136 9.09 11.50 6.65
C LEU A 136 10.23 11.14 7.63
N THR A 137 10.40 9.87 7.94
CA THR A 137 11.49 9.43 8.83
C THR A 137 12.82 9.40 8.09
N LEU A 138 12.86 8.87 6.86
CA LEU A 138 14.05 8.82 6.01
C LEU A 138 14.54 10.21 5.59
N SER A 139 13.64 11.15 5.28
CA SER A 139 14.01 12.54 4.94
C SER A 139 14.69 13.29 6.09
N ARG A 140 14.54 12.80 7.33
CA ARG A 140 15.16 13.37 8.54
C ARG A 140 16.46 12.70 8.94
N ILE A 141 16.82 11.58 8.30
CA ILE A 141 18.13 10.98 8.42
C ILE A 141 19.07 11.80 7.54
N PRO A 142 20.07 12.51 8.12
CA PRO A 142 21.07 13.14 7.30
C PRO A 142 21.91 12.03 6.65
N PHE A 143 21.62 11.70 5.38
CA PHE A 143 22.43 10.83 4.51
C PHE A 143 23.93 11.24 4.48
N ARG A 144 24.24 12.44 4.96
CA ARG A 144 25.59 12.96 5.18
C ARG A 144 26.43 12.20 6.22
N LYS A 145 25.83 11.32 7.04
CA LYS A 145 26.59 10.43 7.93
C LYS A 145 27.09 9.15 7.25
N TRP A 146 26.47 8.75 6.15
CA TRP A 146 26.82 7.50 5.45
C TRP A 146 27.88 7.70 4.38
N PHE A 147 27.92 8.90 3.78
CA PHE A 147 29.04 9.33 2.94
C PHE A 147 29.85 10.37 3.72
N PRO A 148 30.97 9.99 4.38
CA PRO A 148 31.90 10.98 4.90
C PRO A 148 32.37 11.82 3.71
N ALA A 149 31.95 13.09 3.68
CA ALA A 149 32.51 14.07 2.77
C ALA A 149 34.02 14.05 2.99
N ARG A 150 34.78 13.62 1.97
CA ARG A 150 36.25 13.66 1.99
C ARG A 150 36.68 15.04 2.49
N VAL A 151 37.17 15.07 3.73
CA VAL A 151 37.73 16.28 4.32
C VAL A 151 38.94 16.63 3.48
N ARG A 152 38.80 17.63 2.59
CA ARG A 152 39.98 18.23 1.95
C ARG A 152 40.86 18.78 3.08
N PRO A 153 42.17 18.45 3.10
CA PRO A 153 43.04 18.93 4.16
C PRO A 153 43.02 20.45 4.20
N ARG A 154 42.63 20.99 5.35
CA ARG A 154 42.72 22.40 5.68
C ARG A 154 44.21 22.74 5.70
N ARG A 155 44.69 23.46 4.68
CA ARG A 155 46.06 23.99 4.63
C ARG A 155 46.27 24.83 5.89
N SER A 156 47.09 24.32 6.81
CA SER A 156 47.52 25.00 8.01
C SER A 156 48.17 26.32 7.60
N GLY A 157 47.60 27.43 8.06
CA GLY A 157 48.26 28.73 7.96
C GLY A 157 49.56 28.67 8.76
N ALA A 158 50.68 28.80 8.06
CA ALA A 158 51.98 28.98 8.70
C ALA A 158 52.07 30.41 9.28
N PRO A 159 52.73 30.62 10.44
CA PRO A 159 52.86 31.94 11.03
C PRO A 159 53.82 32.79 10.18
N SER A 160 53.39 34.01 9.82
CA SER A 160 54.26 35.04 9.25
C SER A 160 55.36 35.39 10.24
N ARG A 161 56.60 35.08 9.89
CA ARG A 161 57.79 35.67 10.50
C ARG A 161 58.77 36.01 9.38
N ASP A 162 58.87 37.31 9.13
CA ASP A 162 59.97 38.05 8.51
C ASP A 162 60.67 37.50 7.26
N GLY A 163 60.58 38.29 6.18
CA GLY A 163 61.78 38.64 5.42
C GLY A 163 61.89 38.09 4.00
N ARG A 164 62.03 39.05 3.08
CA ARG A 164 62.67 38.97 1.73
C ARG A 164 61.77 38.59 0.55
N ALA A 165 61.43 39.66 -0.17
CA ALA A 165 61.27 39.81 -1.61
C ALA A 165 61.42 38.53 -2.46
N PHE A 166 60.31 38.10 -3.07
CA PHE A 166 60.34 37.21 -4.22
C PHE A 166 59.84 37.99 -5.45
N THR A 167 60.76 38.23 -6.39
CA THR A 167 60.51 38.95 -7.64
C THR A 167 59.64 38.11 -8.56
N SER A 168 58.42 38.59 -8.83
CA SER A 168 57.55 38.10 -9.89
C SER A 168 58.18 38.35 -11.26
N ARG A 169 58.83 37.32 -11.82
CA ARG A 169 59.34 37.35 -13.21
C ARG A 169 58.31 36.73 -14.15
N SER A 170 57.85 37.55 -15.08
CA SER A 170 56.91 37.28 -16.15
C SER A 170 57.35 36.17 -17.10
N LYS A 171 56.38 35.44 -17.70
CA LYS A 171 56.58 34.84 -19.03
C LYS A 171 55.29 34.90 -19.86
N HIS A 172 55.51 35.31 -21.11
CA HIS A 172 54.59 35.85 -22.11
C HIS A 172 53.55 34.87 -22.69
N LYS A 173 52.42 35.47 -23.14
CA LYS A 173 51.57 35.02 -24.25
C LYS A 173 52.35 34.99 -25.58
N ARG A 174 52.16 33.95 -26.40
CA ARG A 174 52.19 34.07 -27.87
C ARG A 174 50.98 33.36 -28.47
N VAL A 175 50.29 34.10 -29.31
CA VAL A 175 49.24 33.69 -30.25
C VAL A 175 49.93 33.26 -31.55
N GLY A 176 49.43 32.23 -32.22
CA GLY A 176 49.85 31.82 -33.56
C GLY A 176 48.87 30.83 -34.18
N ARG A 177 48.38 31.20 -35.37
CA ARG A 177 47.33 30.57 -36.22
C ARG A 177 47.74 29.24 -36.84
N HIS A 178 46.74 28.45 -37.22
CA HIS A 178 46.68 27.74 -38.49
C HIS A 178 45.30 27.98 -39.11
#